data_AF-W0FUK4-F1
#
_entry.id   AF-W0FUK4-F1
#
_cell.length_a   1.000
_cell.length_b   1.000
_cell.length_c   1.000
_cell.angle_alpha   90.00
_cell.angle_beta   90.00
_cell.angle_gamma   90.00
#
_symmetry.space_group_name_H-M   'P 1'
#
loop_
_entity.id
_entity.type
_entity.pdbx_description
1 polymer ?
#
loop_
_entity_poly.entity_id
_entity_poly.type
_entity_poly.pdbx_seq_one_letter_code
_entity_poly.pdbx_strand_id
1 'polypeptide(L)'
;MRVCAALFFDWDKYNLELCEEISKMNENLPLYAFANTYSTLDVSLNDLRLQISFFEYALGAAEDIANKIKQTTDEYINTILPPLTKALFKYVREGKYTFCTPGHMGGTAFQKSPVGSLFYDFFGPNTMKSDISISVSELGSLLDHSGPHKEAEQYIARVFNADRSYMVTNGTSTANKIVGMYSAPAGSTILIDRNCHKSLTHLMMMSDVTPIYFRPTRNAYGILGGIPQSEFQHATIAKRVKETPNATWPVHAVITNSTYDGLLYNTDF
;
A
#
# COMPACT_ATOMS: atom_id res chain seq x y z
N MET A 1 11.57 -19.00 -11.07
CA MET A 1 10.39 -19.88 -10.99
C MET A 1 9.48 -19.32 -9.91
N ARG A 2 8.23 -18.94 -10.19
CA ARG A 2 7.28 -18.51 -9.14
C ARG A 2 6.58 -19.77 -8.63
N VAL A 3 6.84 -20.18 -7.39
CA VAL A 3 6.08 -21.27 -6.76
C VAL A 3 4.74 -20.68 -6.36
N CYS A 4 3.77 -20.76 -7.26
CA CYS A 4 2.52 -20.03 -7.13
C CYS A 4 1.37 -20.82 -6.51
N ALA A 5 1.51 -22.14 -6.30
CA ALA A 5 0.31 -22.90 -5.90
C ALA A 5 0.47 -24.32 -5.37
N ALA A 6 1.63 -24.96 -5.38
CA ALA A 6 1.61 -26.42 -5.27
C ALA A 6 2.80 -27.03 -4.57
N LEU A 7 2.59 -27.37 -3.30
CA LEU A 7 3.39 -28.38 -2.64
C LEU A 7 2.56 -29.67 -2.59
N PHE A 8 2.97 -30.65 -3.40
CA PHE A 8 2.40 -31.99 -3.40
C PHE A 8 3.24 -32.89 -2.52
N PHE A 9 2.60 -33.58 -1.58
CA PHE A 9 3.31 -34.47 -0.68
C PHE A 9 2.40 -35.59 -0.18
N ASP A 10 3.00 -36.71 0.18
CA ASP A 10 2.33 -37.76 0.96
C ASP A 10 2.13 -37.23 2.39
N TRP A 11 0.87 -37.25 2.84
CA TRP A 11 0.47 -36.65 4.12
C TRP A 11 1.24 -37.27 5.29
N ASP A 12 1.26 -38.59 5.40
CA ASP A 12 1.84 -39.28 6.55
C ASP A 12 3.36 -39.13 6.61
N LYS A 13 4.01 -39.00 5.45
CA LYS A 13 5.45 -38.85 5.37
C LYS A 13 5.96 -37.47 5.79
N TYR A 14 5.20 -36.40 5.52
CA TYR A 14 5.73 -35.04 5.62
C TYR A 14 4.89 -34.04 6.42
N ASN A 15 3.70 -34.40 6.92
CA ASN A 15 2.83 -33.41 7.58
C ASN A 15 3.49 -32.73 8.79
N LEU A 16 4.19 -33.49 9.65
CA LEU A 16 4.84 -32.97 10.86
C LEU A 16 6.10 -32.15 10.54
N GLU A 17 6.75 -32.42 9.40
CA GLU A 17 7.97 -31.71 8.99
C GLU A 17 7.65 -30.40 8.25
N LEU A 18 6.55 -30.36 7.50
CA LEU A 18 6.26 -29.27 6.56
C LEU A 18 5.23 -28.27 7.05
N CYS A 19 4.18 -28.71 7.74
CA CYS A 19 3.03 -27.84 8.01
C CYS A 19 3.41 -26.63 8.87
N GLU A 20 4.19 -26.83 9.93
CA GLU A 20 4.62 -25.74 10.81
C GLU A 20 5.50 -24.73 10.04
N GLU A 21 6.51 -25.20 9.33
CA GLU A 21 7.44 -24.35 8.60
C GLU A 21 6.75 -23.58 7.46
N ILE A 22 5.82 -24.22 6.75
CA ILE A 22 5.05 -23.55 5.70
C ILE A 22 4.13 -22.49 6.30
N SER A 23 3.46 -22.75 7.42
CA SER A 23 2.58 -21.76 8.06
C SER A 23 3.33 -20.48 8.46
N LYS A 24 4.59 -20.62 8.92
CA LYS A 24 5.48 -19.49 9.25
C LYS A 24 5.90 -18.68 8.02
N MET A 25 5.99 -19.32 6.86
CA MET A 25 6.39 -18.67 5.61
C MET A 25 5.23 -18.07 4.82
N ASN A 26 4.12 -18.80 4.71
CA ASN A 26 2.95 -18.42 3.94
C ASN A 26 1.70 -19.17 4.41
N GLU A 27 0.88 -18.47 5.19
CA GLU A 27 -0.36 -18.96 5.80
C GLU A 27 -1.46 -19.30 4.78
N ASN A 28 -1.32 -18.85 3.53
CA ASN A 28 -2.31 -19.02 2.47
C ASN A 28 -1.87 -20.00 1.39
N LEU A 29 -0.64 -20.52 1.44
CA LEU A 29 -0.11 -21.40 0.40
C LEU A 29 -0.94 -22.69 0.32
N PRO A 30 -1.49 -23.05 -0.86
CA PRO A 30 -2.21 -24.31 -1.01
C PRO A 30 -1.29 -25.53 -0.86
N LEU A 31 -1.71 -26.44 0.01
CA LEU A 31 -1.08 -27.74 0.28
C LEU A 31 -1.93 -28.86 -0.30
N TYR A 32 -1.35 -29.66 -1.19
CA TYR A 32 -2.03 -30.80 -1.81
C TYR A 32 -1.49 -32.09 -1.22
N ALA A 33 -2.15 -32.53 -0.15
CA ALA A 33 -1.75 -33.68 0.64
C ALA A 33 -2.43 -34.95 0.11
N PHE A 34 -1.63 -35.97 -0.21
CA PHE A 34 -2.16 -37.28 -0.57
C PHE A 34 -2.28 -38.15 0.68
N ALA A 35 -3.49 -38.61 0.98
CA ALA A 35 -3.81 -39.36 2.19
C ALA A 35 -3.76 -40.87 1.94
N ASN A 36 -3.24 -41.61 2.93
CA ASN A 36 -3.38 -43.06 3.06
C ASN A 36 -4.57 -43.42 3.96
N THR A 37 -4.95 -44.70 3.97
CA THR A 37 -6.11 -45.24 4.71
C THR A 37 -6.14 -44.91 6.21
N TYR A 38 -4.97 -44.76 6.84
CA TYR A 38 -4.83 -44.47 8.28
C TYR A 38 -4.32 -43.06 8.55
N SER A 39 -4.44 -42.14 7.59
CA SER A 39 -4.02 -40.76 7.78
C SER A 39 -4.78 -40.12 8.94
N THR A 40 -4.05 -39.46 9.82
CA THR A 40 -4.61 -38.74 10.97
C THR A 40 -4.16 -37.29 10.97
N LEU A 41 -4.95 -36.43 11.61
CA LEU A 41 -4.54 -35.07 11.94
C LEU A 41 -3.94 -35.08 13.35
N ASP A 42 -2.68 -34.66 13.46
CA ASP A 42 -2.03 -34.52 14.75
C ASP A 42 -2.51 -33.27 15.49
N VAL A 43 -2.50 -33.30 16.82
CA VAL A 43 -2.92 -32.17 17.67
C VAL A 43 -2.07 -30.92 17.46
N SER A 44 -0.80 -31.07 17.06
CA SER A 44 0.11 -29.97 16.75
C SER A 44 -0.35 -29.08 15.60
N LEU A 45 -1.28 -29.55 14.77
CA LEU A 45 -1.77 -28.81 13.60
C LEU A 45 -2.93 -27.86 13.91
N ASN A 46 -3.55 -27.96 15.09
CA ASN A 46 -4.79 -27.26 15.42
C ASN A 46 -4.66 -25.73 15.40
N ASP A 47 -3.50 -25.21 15.80
CA ASP A 47 -3.24 -23.77 15.88
C ASP A 47 -2.63 -23.20 14.59
N LEU A 48 -2.38 -24.05 13.59
CA LEU A 48 -1.74 -23.63 12.35
C LEU A 48 -2.76 -23.12 11.33
N ARG A 49 -2.46 -21.95 10.73
CA ARG A 49 -3.22 -21.44 9.58
C ARG A 49 -2.71 -22.11 8.32
N LEU A 50 -3.44 -23.11 7.85
CA LEU A 50 -3.10 -23.92 6.68
C LEU A 50 -4.26 -23.98 5.70
N GLN A 51 -3.96 -24.04 4.41
CA GLN A 51 -4.92 -24.34 3.36
C GLN A 51 -4.61 -25.71 2.75
N ILE A 52 -5.29 -26.75 3.21
CA ILE A 52 -5.00 -28.15 2.84
C ILE A 52 -6.15 -28.72 2.03
N SER A 53 -5.82 -29.33 0.89
CA SER A 53 -6.72 -30.21 0.14
C SER A 53 -6.18 -31.63 0.17
N PHE A 54 -7.05 -32.57 0.54
CA PHE A 54 -6.72 -34.00 0.58
C PHE A 54 -7.10 -34.70 -0.72
N PHE A 55 -6.20 -35.52 -1.25
CA PHE A 55 -6.39 -36.35 -2.43
C PHE A 55 -6.06 -37.81 -2.18
N GLU A 56 -6.62 -38.70 -3.00
CA GLU A 56 -6.35 -40.14 -2.96
C GLU A 56 -5.42 -40.56 -4.10
N TYR A 57 -4.66 -41.64 -3.89
CA TYR A 57 -3.88 -42.29 -4.94
C TYR A 57 -4.76 -43.20 -5.81
N ALA A 58 -5.42 -42.62 -6.81
CA ALA A 58 -6.31 -43.33 -7.73
C ALA A 58 -5.94 -43.11 -9.20
N LEU A 59 -5.90 -44.21 -9.98
CA LEU A 59 -5.78 -44.13 -11.45
C LEU A 59 -7.04 -43.50 -12.04
N GLY A 60 -6.88 -42.58 -12.99
CA GLY A 60 -7.99 -41.88 -13.63
C GLY A 60 -8.49 -40.61 -12.91
N ALA A 61 -8.03 -40.34 -11.68
CA ALA A 61 -8.42 -39.13 -10.92
C ALA A 61 -7.64 -37.86 -11.31
N ALA A 62 -6.61 -37.99 -12.15
CA ALA A 62 -5.67 -36.92 -12.45
C ALA A 62 -6.33 -35.66 -13.04
N GLU A 63 -7.35 -35.82 -13.90
CA GLU A 63 -8.04 -34.68 -14.52
C GLU A 63 -8.85 -33.87 -13.49
N ASP A 64 -9.60 -34.56 -12.63
CA ASP A 64 -10.37 -33.92 -11.56
C ASP A 64 -9.45 -33.23 -10.53
N ILE A 65 -8.36 -33.90 -10.13
CA ILE A 65 -7.34 -33.33 -9.24
C ILE A 65 -6.71 -32.08 -9.87
N ALA A 66 -6.35 -32.12 -11.16
CA ALA A 66 -5.79 -30.97 -11.87
C ALA A 66 -6.76 -29.78 -11.92
N ASN A 67 -8.05 -30.03 -12.16
CA ASN A 67 -9.08 -29.00 -12.15
C ASN A 67 -9.26 -28.38 -10.76
N LYS A 68 -9.26 -29.20 -9.71
CA LYS A 68 -9.29 -28.71 -8.31
C LYS A 68 -8.08 -27.86 -7.99
N ILE A 69 -6.88 -28.32 -8.33
CA ILE A 69 -5.63 -27.53 -8.17
C ILE A 69 -5.74 -26.19 -8.88
N LYS A 70 -6.27 -26.16 -10.10
CA LYS A 70 -6.46 -24.92 -10.86
C LYS A 70 -7.43 -23.97 -10.14
N GLN A 71 -8.55 -24.49 -9.63
CA GLN A 71 -9.52 -23.72 -8.85
C GLN A 71 -8.89 -23.16 -7.56
N THR A 72 -8.21 -24.00 -6.77
CA THR A 72 -7.52 -23.57 -5.54
C THR A 72 -6.41 -22.57 -5.82
N THR A 73 -5.73 -22.67 -6.97
CA THR A 73 -4.75 -21.67 -7.40
C THR A 73 -5.41 -20.32 -7.66
N ASP A 74 -6.57 -20.31 -8.34
CA ASP A 74 -7.32 -19.09 -8.62
C ASP A 74 -7.89 -18.48 -7.33
N GLU A 75 -8.35 -19.31 -6.39
CA GLU A 75 -8.75 -18.91 -5.04
C GLU A 75 -7.60 -18.30 -4.24
N TYR A 76 -6.41 -18.90 -4.28
CA TYR A 76 -5.21 -18.36 -3.63
C TYR A 76 -4.84 -16.99 -4.20
N ILE A 77 -4.77 -16.87 -5.53
CA ILE A 77 -4.51 -15.59 -6.22
C ILE A 77 -5.57 -14.55 -5.80
N ASN A 78 -6.84 -14.93 -5.75
CA ASN A 78 -7.91 -14.06 -5.30
C ASN A 78 -7.79 -13.70 -3.81
N THR A 79 -7.28 -14.59 -2.97
CA THR A 79 -7.12 -14.32 -1.53
C THR A 79 -6.05 -13.27 -1.29
N ILE A 80 -4.91 -13.39 -1.96
CA ILE A 80 -3.75 -12.49 -1.74
C ILE A 80 -3.86 -11.15 -2.48
N LEU A 81 -4.70 -11.06 -3.52
CA LEU A 81 -4.86 -9.82 -4.28
C LEU A 81 -5.77 -8.82 -3.52
N PRO A 82 -5.31 -7.57 -3.31
CA PRO A 82 -6.15 -6.54 -2.72
C PRO A 82 -7.31 -6.16 -3.66
N PRO A 83 -8.41 -5.62 -3.12
CA PRO A 83 -9.69 -5.51 -3.82
C PRO A 83 -9.63 -4.70 -5.12
N LEU A 84 -9.02 -3.51 -5.11
CA LEU A 84 -8.92 -2.65 -6.29
C LEU A 84 -8.06 -3.26 -7.40
N THR A 85 -6.89 -3.80 -7.06
CA THR A 85 -6.01 -4.46 -8.04
C THR A 85 -6.67 -5.70 -8.64
N LYS A 86 -7.39 -6.48 -7.83
CA LYS A 86 -8.18 -7.62 -8.29
C LYS A 86 -9.25 -7.21 -9.29
N ALA A 87 -10.02 -6.16 -8.98
CA ALA A 87 -11.04 -5.61 -9.87
C ALA A 87 -10.44 -5.09 -11.18
N LEU A 88 -9.33 -4.34 -11.10
CA LEU A 88 -8.62 -3.82 -12.29
C LEU A 88 -8.11 -4.95 -13.18
N PHE A 89 -7.49 -5.99 -12.61
CA PHE A 89 -7.00 -7.12 -13.40
C PHE A 89 -8.14 -7.92 -14.03
N LYS A 90 -9.27 -8.05 -13.33
CA LYS A 90 -10.48 -8.65 -13.89
C LYS A 90 -10.99 -7.83 -15.07
N TYR A 91 -11.12 -6.51 -14.91
CA TYR A 91 -11.50 -5.60 -15.99
C TYR A 91 -10.58 -5.72 -17.21
N VAL A 92 -9.27 -5.72 -17.02
CA VAL A 92 -8.30 -5.83 -18.12
C VAL A 92 -8.44 -7.14 -18.91
N ARG A 93 -8.85 -8.23 -18.24
CA ARG A 93 -9.08 -9.54 -18.87
C ARG A 93 -10.43 -9.63 -19.58
N GLU A 94 -11.47 -9.03 -19.02
CA GLU A 94 -12.88 -9.29 -19.42
C GLU A 94 -13.57 -8.10 -20.11
N GLY A 95 -13.11 -6.88 -19.85
CA GLY A 95 -13.77 -5.63 -20.21
C GLY A 95 -13.82 -5.38 -21.71
N LYS A 96 -14.97 -4.85 -22.19
CA LYS A 96 -15.24 -4.53 -23.60
C LYS A 96 -15.80 -3.12 -23.79
N TYR A 97 -15.32 -2.15 -23.01
CA TYR A 97 -15.77 -0.76 -23.15
C TYR A 97 -15.18 -0.12 -24.40
N THR A 98 -16.02 0.63 -25.11
CA THR A 98 -15.65 1.46 -26.26
C THR A 98 -16.23 2.86 -26.08
N PHE A 99 -15.70 3.85 -26.82
CA PHE A 99 -16.16 5.25 -26.75
C PHE A 99 -16.02 5.91 -25.37
N CYS A 100 -15.01 5.50 -24.58
CA CYS A 100 -14.65 6.13 -23.31
C CYS A 100 -13.27 6.82 -23.37
N THR A 101 -12.99 7.68 -22.39
CA THR A 101 -11.63 8.16 -22.13
C THR A 101 -10.87 7.14 -21.25
N PRO A 102 -9.53 7.04 -21.35
CA PRO A 102 -8.61 7.81 -22.22
C PRO A 102 -8.75 7.50 -23.73
N GLY A 103 -8.48 8.51 -24.57
CA GLY A 103 -8.70 8.43 -26.03
C GLY A 103 -7.82 7.41 -26.77
N HIS A 104 -6.78 6.87 -26.15
CA HIS A 104 -6.02 5.76 -26.73
C HIS A 104 -6.75 4.41 -26.64
N MET A 105 -7.82 4.32 -25.85
CA MET A 105 -8.72 3.17 -25.73
C MET A 105 -8.00 1.83 -25.55
N GLY A 106 -7.29 1.66 -24.44
CA GLY A 106 -6.54 0.42 -24.19
C GLY A 106 -5.32 0.22 -25.12
N GLY A 107 -4.93 1.27 -25.84
CA GLY A 107 -3.75 1.30 -26.70
C GLY A 107 -4.04 1.14 -28.19
N THR A 108 -5.32 1.04 -28.59
CA THR A 108 -5.74 1.01 -29.99
C THR A 108 -5.21 2.19 -30.80
N ALA A 109 -5.20 3.41 -30.24
CA ALA A 109 -4.68 4.57 -30.97
C ALA A 109 -3.16 4.52 -31.18
N PHE A 110 -2.40 4.02 -30.18
CA PHE A 110 -0.95 3.88 -30.30
C PHE A 110 -0.57 2.96 -31.47
N GLN A 111 -1.33 1.90 -31.70
CA GLN A 111 -1.09 0.97 -32.83
C GLN A 111 -1.36 1.59 -34.22
N LYS A 112 -1.94 2.79 -34.31
CA LYS A 112 -2.20 3.48 -35.59
C LYS A 112 -1.07 4.43 -36.01
N SER A 113 -0.02 4.56 -35.21
CA SER A 113 1.15 5.41 -35.49
C SER A 113 2.44 4.58 -35.45
N PRO A 114 3.41 4.78 -36.38
CA PRO A 114 4.68 4.05 -36.35
C PRO A 114 5.48 4.25 -35.05
N VAL A 115 5.51 5.47 -34.49
CA VAL A 115 6.15 5.71 -33.19
C VAL A 115 5.30 5.19 -32.03
N GLY A 116 3.98 5.22 -32.20
CA GLY A 116 3.04 4.70 -31.21
C GLY A 116 3.10 3.19 -31.06
N SER A 117 3.31 2.42 -32.13
CA SER A 117 3.42 0.96 -32.05
C SER A 117 4.65 0.55 -31.26
N LEU A 118 5.79 1.24 -31.42
CA LEU A 118 6.99 1.01 -30.61
C LEU A 118 6.72 1.30 -29.12
N PHE A 119 5.99 2.37 -28.82
CA PHE A 119 5.57 2.69 -27.46
C PHE A 119 4.63 1.62 -26.88
N TYR A 120 3.68 1.13 -27.68
CA TYR A 120 2.77 0.04 -27.30
C TYR A 120 3.53 -1.25 -27.01
N ASP A 121 4.46 -1.64 -27.88
CA ASP A 121 5.24 -2.88 -27.74
C ASP A 121 6.20 -2.81 -26.55
N PHE A 122 6.76 -1.63 -26.27
CA PHE A 122 7.66 -1.42 -25.13
C PHE A 122 6.96 -1.60 -23.78
N PHE A 123 5.80 -0.95 -23.58
CA PHE A 123 5.06 -1.02 -22.31
C PHE A 123 4.15 -2.24 -22.22
N GLY A 124 3.74 -2.78 -23.36
CA GLY A 124 2.92 -3.97 -23.49
C GLY A 124 1.41 -3.75 -23.24
N PRO A 125 0.58 -4.75 -23.60
CA PRO A 125 -0.87 -4.62 -23.62
C PRO A 125 -1.52 -4.33 -22.26
N ASN A 126 -1.05 -4.97 -21.18
CA ASN A 126 -1.69 -4.84 -19.87
C ASN A 126 -1.51 -3.43 -19.28
N THR A 127 -0.35 -2.80 -19.50
CA THR A 127 -0.10 -1.41 -19.12
C THR A 127 -1.09 -0.49 -19.82
N MET A 128 -1.27 -0.65 -21.13
CA MET A 128 -2.18 0.20 -21.91
C MET A 128 -3.65 -0.02 -21.57
N LYS A 129 -4.05 -1.27 -21.32
CA LYS A 129 -5.44 -1.63 -20.99
C LYS A 129 -5.86 -1.27 -19.57
N SER A 130 -4.89 -1.10 -18.66
CA SER A 130 -5.15 -0.68 -17.29
C SER A 130 -5.16 0.84 -17.11
N ASP A 131 -4.76 1.62 -18.12
CA ASP A 131 -4.94 3.07 -18.15
C ASP A 131 -6.39 3.40 -18.54
N ILE A 132 -7.20 3.68 -17.52
CA ILE A 132 -8.65 3.82 -17.61
C ILE A 132 -9.14 5.05 -16.83
N SER A 133 -10.44 5.32 -16.94
CA SER A 133 -11.11 6.40 -16.21
C SER A 133 -12.30 5.87 -15.41
N ILE A 134 -12.97 6.76 -14.68
CA ILE A 134 -14.25 6.51 -13.99
C ILE A 134 -15.38 6.04 -14.90
N SER A 135 -15.19 6.04 -16.23
CA SER A 135 -16.12 5.41 -17.18
C SER A 135 -16.29 3.91 -16.91
N VAL A 136 -15.29 3.28 -16.28
CA VAL A 136 -15.34 1.89 -15.79
C VAL A 136 -15.98 1.89 -14.41
N SER A 137 -17.32 1.94 -14.40
CA SER A 137 -18.11 2.16 -13.19
C SER A 137 -17.91 1.11 -12.08
N GLU A 138 -17.59 -0.13 -12.45
CA GLU A 138 -17.38 -1.24 -11.52
C GLU A 138 -16.14 -1.07 -10.63
N LEU A 139 -15.21 -0.18 -11.00
CA LEU A 139 -14.05 0.17 -10.19
C LEU A 139 -14.35 1.32 -9.22
N GLY A 140 -15.50 1.98 -9.32
CA GLY A 140 -15.84 3.16 -8.54
C GLY A 140 -14.97 4.37 -8.90
N SER A 141 -14.76 5.26 -7.92
CA SER A 141 -14.05 6.54 -8.12
C SER A 141 -13.10 6.81 -6.96
N LEU A 142 -11.87 7.20 -7.29
CA LEU A 142 -10.86 7.61 -6.30
C LEU A 142 -11.29 8.84 -5.52
N LEU A 143 -11.85 9.84 -6.21
CA LEU A 143 -12.22 11.12 -5.59
C LEU A 143 -13.50 11.00 -4.74
N ASP A 144 -14.39 10.09 -5.10
CA ASP A 144 -15.63 9.86 -4.34
C ASP A 144 -15.46 8.82 -3.22
N HIS A 145 -14.27 8.21 -3.11
CA HIS A 145 -13.98 7.13 -2.18
C HIS A 145 -15.04 6.02 -2.22
N SER A 146 -15.33 5.51 -3.42
CA SER A 146 -16.45 4.60 -3.69
C SER A 146 -16.02 3.26 -4.29
N GLY A 147 -16.84 2.22 -4.11
CA GLY A 147 -16.58 0.89 -4.64
C GLY A 147 -15.21 0.32 -4.21
N PRO A 148 -14.48 -0.38 -5.10
CA PRO A 148 -13.16 -0.92 -4.82
C PRO A 148 -12.11 0.11 -4.32
N HIS A 149 -12.25 1.40 -4.65
CA HIS A 149 -11.36 2.43 -4.10
C HIS A 149 -11.57 2.59 -2.59
N LYS A 150 -12.82 2.57 -2.11
CA LYS A 150 -13.14 2.60 -0.68
C LYS A 150 -12.53 1.41 0.06
N GLU A 151 -12.72 0.23 -0.52
CA GLU A 151 -12.20 -1.02 0.06
C GLU A 151 -10.67 -1.01 0.11
N ALA A 152 -10.00 -0.47 -0.91
CA ALA A 152 -8.56 -0.33 -0.95
C ALA A 152 -8.06 0.64 0.14
N GLU A 153 -8.69 1.79 0.32
CA GLU A 153 -8.31 2.73 1.38
C GLU A 153 -8.51 2.15 2.79
N GLN A 154 -9.60 1.39 2.99
CA GLN A 154 -9.84 0.67 4.25
C GLN A 154 -8.82 -0.46 4.47
N TYR A 155 -8.44 -1.16 3.40
CA TYR A 155 -7.39 -2.17 3.44
C TYR A 155 -6.05 -1.56 3.85
N ILE A 156 -5.66 -0.44 3.23
CA ILE A 156 -4.43 0.30 3.56
C ILE A 156 -4.47 0.76 5.02
N ALA A 157 -5.58 1.33 5.48
CA ALA A 157 -5.74 1.80 6.85
C ALA A 157 -5.51 0.67 7.88
N ARG A 158 -6.06 -0.53 7.64
CA ARG A 158 -5.81 -1.70 8.50
C ARG A 158 -4.35 -2.16 8.50
N VAL A 159 -3.73 -2.20 7.32
CA VAL A 159 -2.33 -2.66 7.18
C VAL A 159 -1.35 -1.68 7.83
N PHE A 160 -1.59 -0.38 7.69
CA PHE A 160 -0.71 0.67 8.19
C PHE A 160 -1.13 1.21 9.57
N ASN A 161 -2.06 0.54 10.25
CA ASN A 161 -2.56 0.90 11.57
C ASN A 161 -3.01 2.38 11.68
N ALA A 162 -3.87 2.81 10.77
CA ALA A 162 -4.44 4.15 10.74
C ALA A 162 -5.97 4.09 10.81
N ASP A 163 -6.60 5.13 11.38
CA ASP A 163 -8.07 5.26 11.36
C ASP A 163 -8.59 5.48 9.93
N ARG A 164 -7.84 6.24 9.12
CA ARG A 164 -8.15 6.56 7.73
C ARG A 164 -6.88 6.69 6.91
N SER A 165 -6.92 6.18 5.69
CA SER A 165 -5.84 6.38 4.70
C SER A 165 -6.39 6.94 3.39
N TYR A 166 -5.61 7.80 2.74
CA TYR A 166 -5.93 8.39 1.43
C TYR A 166 -4.83 8.02 0.44
N MET A 167 -5.20 7.62 -0.78
CA MET A 167 -4.24 7.35 -1.85
C MET A 167 -3.94 8.63 -2.63
N VAL A 168 -2.68 9.07 -2.62
CA VAL A 168 -2.24 10.30 -3.32
C VAL A 168 -1.38 9.94 -4.54
N THR A 169 -1.85 10.30 -5.74
CA THR A 169 -1.21 9.94 -7.01
C THR A 169 -0.17 10.96 -7.51
N ASN A 170 0.09 12.03 -6.74
CA ASN A 170 1.10 13.05 -7.06
C ASN A 170 2.17 13.21 -5.96
N GLY A 171 2.53 12.09 -5.34
CA GLY A 171 3.59 11.95 -4.34
C GLY A 171 3.36 12.66 -3.00
N THR A 172 4.24 12.39 -2.03
CA THR A 172 4.16 13.00 -0.68
C THR A 172 4.31 14.53 -0.71
N SER A 173 4.93 15.08 -1.76
CA SER A 173 4.97 16.54 -1.97
C SER A 173 3.58 17.17 -2.04
N THR A 174 2.60 16.46 -2.61
CA THR A 174 1.20 16.88 -2.68
C THR A 174 0.46 16.50 -1.40
N ALA A 175 0.73 15.32 -0.83
CA ALA A 175 0.13 14.90 0.44
C ALA A 175 0.41 15.91 1.58
N ASN A 176 1.64 16.40 1.69
CA ASN A 176 2.01 17.46 2.65
C ASN A 176 1.17 18.73 2.49
N LYS A 177 0.80 19.09 1.24
CA LYS A 177 -0.02 20.27 0.97
C LYS A 177 -1.47 20.03 1.31
N ILE A 178 -2.01 18.86 1.00
CA ILE A 178 -3.38 18.47 1.37
C ILE A 178 -3.54 18.57 2.90
N VAL A 179 -2.63 17.94 3.65
CA VAL A 179 -2.65 17.99 5.13
C VAL A 179 -2.46 19.41 5.65
N GLY A 180 -1.46 20.12 5.12
CA GLY A 180 -1.14 21.48 5.55
C GLY A 180 -2.26 22.48 5.32
N MET A 181 -2.84 22.51 4.11
CA MET A 181 -3.94 23.42 3.77
C MET A 181 -5.23 23.11 4.54
N TYR A 182 -5.47 21.84 4.88
CA TYR A 182 -6.57 21.47 5.77
C TYR A 182 -6.33 21.94 7.22
N SER A 183 -5.09 21.80 7.71
CA SER A 183 -4.76 21.95 9.14
C SER A 183 -4.37 23.37 9.54
N ALA A 184 -3.97 24.24 8.59
CA ALA A 184 -3.43 25.56 8.86
C ALA A 184 -4.19 26.66 8.07
N PRO A 185 -5.24 27.25 8.65
CA PRO A 185 -5.98 28.36 8.04
C PRO A 185 -5.13 29.61 7.83
N ALA A 186 -5.59 30.53 6.97
CA ALA A 186 -4.94 31.83 6.77
C ALA A 186 -4.86 32.64 8.08
N GLY A 187 -3.76 33.35 8.29
CA GLY A 187 -3.42 34.09 9.51
C GLY A 187 -2.99 33.22 10.69
N SER A 188 -3.00 31.88 10.57
CA SER A 188 -2.61 30.99 11.66
C SER A 188 -1.10 30.86 11.81
N THR A 189 -0.68 30.31 12.95
CA THR A 189 0.73 29.99 13.24
C THR A 189 0.94 28.48 13.18
N ILE A 190 2.05 28.06 12.58
CA ILE A 190 2.47 26.66 12.51
C ILE A 190 3.85 26.46 13.12
N LEU A 191 4.03 25.34 13.84
CA LEU A 191 5.35 24.85 14.19
C LEU A 191 5.87 23.95 13.07
N ILE A 192 7.05 24.24 12.56
CA ILE A 192 7.59 23.49 11.42
C ILE A 192 9.06 23.15 11.64
N ASP A 193 9.43 21.90 11.39
CA ASP A 193 10.83 21.49 11.43
C ASP A 193 11.67 22.33 10.48
N ARG A 194 12.81 22.85 10.96
CA ARG A 194 13.77 23.53 10.07
C ARG A 194 14.41 22.55 9.09
N ASN A 195 14.49 21.26 9.45
CA ASN A 195 14.87 20.16 8.57
C ASN A 195 13.65 19.65 7.76
N CYS A 196 12.94 20.56 7.11
CA CYS A 196 11.75 20.23 6.32
C CYS A 196 12.10 19.93 4.86
N HIS A 197 11.35 19.01 4.26
CA HIS A 197 11.39 18.82 2.81
C HIS A 197 10.88 20.07 2.07
N LYS A 198 11.46 20.40 0.91
CA LYS A 198 11.13 21.60 0.12
C LYS A 198 9.63 21.79 -0.18
N SER A 199 8.85 20.70 -0.20
CA SER A 199 7.39 20.78 -0.39
C SER A 199 6.68 21.55 0.73
N LEU A 200 7.20 21.52 1.96
CA LEU A 200 6.67 22.26 3.11
C LEU A 200 7.04 23.74 3.02
N THR A 201 8.21 24.07 2.47
CA THR A 201 8.51 25.45 2.07
C THR A 201 7.52 25.95 1.03
N HIS A 202 7.21 25.16 0.01
CA HIS A 202 6.20 25.55 -0.99
C HIS A 202 4.81 25.71 -0.35
N LEU A 203 4.43 24.87 0.62
CA LEU A 203 3.18 25.03 1.38
C LEU A 203 3.14 26.41 2.07
N MET A 204 4.22 26.78 2.78
CA MET A 204 4.31 28.09 3.44
C MET A 204 4.29 29.26 2.45
N MET A 205 4.82 29.09 1.24
CA MET A 205 4.76 30.13 0.21
C MET A 205 3.35 30.31 -0.38
N MET A 206 2.52 29.26 -0.34
CA MET A 206 1.17 29.27 -0.91
C MET A 206 0.07 29.53 0.12
N SER A 207 0.40 29.48 1.42
CA SER A 207 -0.56 29.63 2.51
C SER A 207 -0.16 30.83 3.36
N ASP A 208 -1.11 31.70 3.67
CA ASP A 208 -0.87 32.85 4.56
C ASP A 208 -0.74 32.38 6.01
N VAL A 209 0.43 31.89 6.39
CA VAL A 209 0.72 31.34 7.73
C VAL A 209 2.01 31.91 8.29
N THR A 210 2.09 32.03 9.61
CA THR A 210 3.30 32.45 10.32
C THR A 210 4.08 31.23 10.81
N PRO A 211 5.27 30.93 10.25
CA PRO A 211 6.05 29.77 10.68
C PRO A 211 6.92 30.09 11.90
N ILE A 212 6.83 29.24 12.93
CA ILE A 212 7.81 29.15 14.01
C ILE A 212 8.61 27.86 13.82
N TYR A 213 9.93 27.97 13.68
CA TYR A 213 10.77 26.81 13.38
C TYR A 213 11.12 26.01 14.64
N PHE A 214 10.98 24.69 14.60
CA PHE A 214 11.73 23.79 15.48
C PHE A 214 13.21 23.77 15.05
N ARG A 215 14.12 23.71 16.04
CA ARG A 215 15.57 23.80 15.79
C ARG A 215 16.22 22.42 15.98
N PRO A 216 16.54 21.69 14.89
CA PRO A 216 17.28 20.45 14.98
C PRO A 216 18.71 20.70 15.45
N THR A 217 19.31 19.69 16.07
CA THR A 217 20.75 19.67 16.37
C THR A 217 21.58 19.28 15.15
N ARG A 218 22.90 19.38 15.22
CA ARG A 218 23.82 18.85 14.19
C ARG A 218 25.14 18.46 14.81
N ASN A 219 25.83 17.48 14.22
CA ASN A 219 27.19 17.12 14.61
C ASN A 219 28.25 17.83 13.74
N ALA A 220 29.53 17.57 14.02
CA ALA A 220 30.65 18.17 13.28
C ALA A 220 30.75 17.72 11.81
N TYR A 221 30.15 16.57 11.45
CA TYR A 221 30.06 16.10 10.06
C TYR A 221 28.97 16.82 9.25
N GLY A 222 28.12 17.61 9.90
CA GLY A 222 26.98 18.26 9.27
C GLY A 222 25.71 17.41 9.21
N ILE A 223 25.73 16.19 9.77
CA ILE A 223 24.53 15.35 9.90
C ILE A 223 23.57 16.02 10.87
N LEU A 224 22.31 16.15 10.46
CA LEU A 224 21.27 16.73 11.29
C LEU A 224 20.81 15.71 12.34
N GLY A 225 20.87 16.13 13.59
CA GLY A 225 20.28 15.41 14.71
C GLY A 225 18.80 15.74 14.89
N GLY A 226 18.20 15.18 15.94
CA GLY A 226 16.82 15.47 16.31
C GLY A 226 16.62 16.87 16.89
N ILE A 227 15.37 17.30 16.93
CA ILE A 227 14.87 18.44 17.70
C ILE A 227 14.95 18.09 19.21
N PRO A 228 15.64 18.89 20.04
CA PRO A 228 15.70 18.66 21.48
C PRO A 228 14.33 18.68 22.17
N GLN A 229 14.15 17.87 23.22
CA GLN A 229 12.90 17.82 24.01
C GLN A 229 12.43 19.19 24.52
N SER A 230 13.36 20.10 24.83
CA SER A 230 13.07 21.46 25.28
C SER A 230 12.30 22.29 24.24
N GLU A 231 12.41 21.98 22.96
CA GLU A 231 11.70 22.68 21.86
C GLU A 231 10.20 22.36 21.85
N PHE A 232 9.81 21.19 22.38
CA PHE A 232 8.41 20.76 22.48
C PHE A 232 7.72 21.26 23.76
N GLN A 233 8.48 21.84 24.69
CA GLN A 233 7.93 22.34 25.95
C GLN A 233 7.07 23.60 25.73
N HIS A 234 5.90 23.62 26.38
CA HIS A 234 4.94 24.73 26.28
C HIS A 234 5.60 26.11 26.52
N ALA A 235 6.45 26.23 27.54
CA ALA A 235 7.13 27.48 27.88
C ALA A 235 8.03 28.01 26.73
N THR A 236 8.74 27.11 26.04
CA THR A 236 9.59 27.46 24.89
C THR A 236 8.74 27.97 23.73
N ILE A 237 7.65 27.28 23.42
CA ILE A 237 6.73 27.65 22.34
C ILE A 237 6.06 28.99 22.64
N ALA A 238 5.51 29.16 23.85
CA ALA A 238 4.87 30.42 24.29
C ALA A 238 5.81 31.62 24.19
N LYS A 239 7.08 31.45 24.59
CA LYS A 239 8.11 32.48 24.43
C LYS A 239 8.31 32.84 22.96
N ARG A 240 8.43 31.86 22.06
CA ARG A 240 8.61 32.11 20.62
C ARG A 240 7.40 32.78 19.97
N VAL A 241 6.19 32.42 20.38
CA VAL A 241 4.96 33.09 19.94
C VAL A 241 5.02 34.56 20.30
N LYS A 242 5.36 34.90 21.56
CA LYS A 242 5.48 36.30 22.00
C LYS A 242 6.56 37.09 21.24
N GLU A 243 7.64 36.42 20.84
CA GLU A 243 8.77 37.03 20.13
C GLU A 243 8.55 37.13 18.60
N THR A 244 7.51 36.49 18.06
CA THR A 244 7.24 36.45 16.61
C THR A 244 6.07 37.38 16.27
N PRO A 245 6.28 38.43 15.45
CA PRO A 245 5.19 39.30 15.02
C PRO A 245 4.06 38.50 14.36
N ASN A 246 2.82 38.88 14.66
CA ASN A 246 1.60 38.28 14.10
C ASN A 246 1.37 36.80 14.48
N ALA A 247 2.25 36.20 15.29
CA ALA A 247 2.06 34.82 15.72
C ALA A 247 0.99 34.69 16.80
N THR A 248 0.23 33.61 16.71
CA THR A 248 -0.70 33.12 17.72
C THR A 248 -0.22 31.77 18.24
N TRP A 249 -0.95 31.16 19.17
CA TRP A 249 -0.66 29.78 19.56
C TRP A 249 -0.69 28.86 18.31
N PRO A 250 0.31 27.98 18.11
CA PRO A 250 0.36 27.14 16.92
C PRO A 250 -0.82 26.17 16.85
N VAL A 251 -1.47 26.11 15.68
CA VAL A 251 -2.63 25.23 15.43
C VAL A 251 -2.21 23.91 14.78
N HIS A 252 -1.01 23.86 14.22
CA HIS A 252 -0.46 22.69 13.55
C HIS A 252 1.05 22.59 13.77
N ALA A 253 1.57 21.37 13.83
CA ALA A 253 2.98 21.07 13.99
C ALA A 253 3.43 20.01 12.97
N VAL A 254 4.55 20.26 12.28
CA VAL A 254 5.11 19.33 11.29
C VAL A 254 6.55 18.97 11.68
N ILE A 255 6.80 17.66 11.87
CA ILE A 255 8.10 17.10 12.23
C ILE A 255 8.53 16.07 11.19
N THR A 256 9.80 16.08 10.79
CA THR A 256 10.37 15.08 9.87
C THR A 256 10.85 13.87 10.66
N ASN A 257 10.13 12.74 10.58
CA ASN A 257 10.50 11.49 11.25
C ASN A 257 10.50 10.30 10.25
N SER A 258 11.59 9.55 10.11
CA SER A 258 12.93 9.80 10.68
C SER A 258 13.59 11.03 10.06
N THR A 259 14.74 11.45 10.59
CA THR A 259 15.65 12.28 9.80
C THR A 259 16.11 11.51 8.55
N TYR A 260 16.66 12.23 7.57
CA TYR A 260 17.19 11.60 6.35
C TYR A 260 18.28 10.55 6.66
N ASP A 261 19.10 10.82 7.67
CA ASP A 261 20.19 9.94 8.11
C ASP A 261 19.76 8.85 9.11
N GLY A 262 18.44 8.61 9.27
CA GLY A 262 17.91 7.47 10.01
C GLY A 262 17.77 7.67 11.53
N LEU A 263 17.79 8.89 12.04
CA LEU A 263 17.51 9.15 13.45
C LEU A 263 16.00 9.22 13.68
N LEU A 264 15.50 8.29 14.50
CA LEU A 264 14.09 8.18 14.88
C LEU A 264 13.81 8.98 16.16
N TYR A 265 12.64 9.60 16.21
CA TYR A 265 12.13 10.21 17.44
C TYR A 265 11.42 9.18 18.31
N ASN A 266 11.41 9.42 19.62
CA ASN A 266 10.41 8.83 20.50
C ASN A 266 9.10 9.62 20.33
N THR A 267 8.09 9.00 19.73
CA THR A 267 6.80 9.64 19.42
C THR A 267 5.84 9.68 20.61
N ASP A 268 6.12 8.94 21.68
CA ASP A 268 5.26 8.89 22.88
C ASP A 268 5.54 10.03 23.87
N PHE A 269 6.66 10.73 23.69
CA PHE A 269 7.08 11.89 24.48
C PHE A 269 6.41 13.17 23.98
#